data_AF-A0A349BV04-F1
#
_entry.id   AF-A0A349BV04-F1
#
_cell.length_a   1.000
_cell.length_b   1.000
_cell.length_c   1.000
_cell.angle_alpha   90.00
_cell.angle_beta   90.00
_cell.angle_gamma   90.00
#
_symmetry.space_group_name_H-M   'P 1'
#
loop_
_entity.id
_entity.type
_entity.pdbx_description
1 polymer ?
#
loop_
_entity_poly.entity_id
_entity_poly.type
_entity_poly.pdbx_seq_one_letter_code
_entity_poly.pdbx_strand_id
1 'polypeptide(L)'
;MLQQLPRYVIPILILLGFYTLASTVSRSETVLLLSVYSGLFVLLWFWIKAYSTLGGVLLVGILCRLVFFDHLPELSQDFYRYLWDGQLQLIGINPYLHTPNELISVVGFPDAMLLYEKMGSLSAGNFSNYPPASQFLF
;
A
#
# COMPACT_ATOMS: atom_id res chain seq x y z
N MET A 1 34.24 -20.95 -12.12
CA MET A 1 33.81 -19.86 -11.21
C MET A 1 32.69 -19.00 -11.81
N LEU A 2 32.80 -18.53 -13.06
CA LEU A 2 31.81 -17.64 -13.70
C LEU A 2 30.39 -18.23 -13.88
N GLN A 3 30.24 -19.55 -14.05
CA GLN A 3 28.92 -20.18 -14.24
C GLN A 3 28.02 -20.14 -12.99
N GLN A 4 28.59 -19.90 -11.80
CA GLN A 4 27.84 -19.76 -10.55
C GLN A 4 27.54 -18.29 -10.21
N LEU A 5 28.08 -17.33 -10.98
CA LEU A 5 27.87 -15.91 -10.74
C LEU A 5 26.37 -15.51 -10.71
N PRO A 6 25.50 -16.01 -11.61
CA PRO A 6 24.08 -15.64 -11.62
C PRO A 6 23.34 -16.03 -10.34
N ARG A 7 23.83 -17.04 -9.59
CA ARG A 7 23.26 -17.47 -8.31
C ARG A 7 23.21 -16.34 -7.29
N TYR A 8 24.20 -15.46 -7.30
CA TYR A 8 24.33 -14.35 -6.34
C TYR A 8 23.93 -13.01 -6.95
N VAL A 9 24.18 -12.80 -8.25
CA VAL A 9 23.85 -11.54 -8.93
C VAL A 9 22.35 -11.34 -9.07
N ILE A 10 21.59 -12.38 -9.44
CA ILE A 10 20.15 -12.21 -9.67
C ILE A 10 19.39 -11.78 -8.41
N PRO A 11 19.63 -12.36 -7.21
CA PRO A 11 19.03 -11.86 -5.97
C PRO A 11 19.34 -10.40 -5.66
N ILE A 12 20.56 -9.95 -5.95
CA ILE A 12 20.95 -8.54 -5.76
C ILE A 12 20.16 -7.65 -6.72
N LEU A 13 19.99 -8.06 -7.98
CA LEU A 13 19.16 -7.33 -8.95
C LEU A 13 17.68 -7.31 -8.55
N ILE A 14 17.17 -8.41 -7.98
CA ILE A 14 15.82 -8.46 -7.43
C ILE A 14 15.68 -7.45 -6.29
N LEU A 15 16.60 -7.45 -5.32
CA LEU A 15 16.58 -6.48 -4.21
C LEU A 15 16.68 -5.04 -4.70
N LEU A 16 17.51 -4.76 -5.70
CA LEU A 16 17.60 -3.44 -6.31
C LEU A 16 16.30 -3.03 -6.99
N GLY A 17 15.64 -3.95 -7.72
CA GLY A 17 14.33 -3.64 -8.32
C GLY A 17 13.24 -3.42 -7.29
N PHE A 18 13.25 -4.16 -6.18
CA PHE A 18 12.37 -3.90 -5.03
C PHE A 18 12.66 -2.54 -4.38
N TYR A 19 13.92 -2.16 -4.25
CA TYR A 19 14.31 -0.83 -3.77
C TYR A 19 13.79 0.27 -4.71
N THR A 20 13.95 0.12 -6.04
CA THR A 20 13.39 1.02 -7.04
C THR A 20 11.88 1.17 -6.91
N LEU A 21 11.15 0.06 -6.70
CA LEU A 21 9.71 0.08 -6.44
C LEU A 21 9.38 0.89 -5.17
N ALA A 22 10.16 0.72 -4.10
CA ALA A 22 9.91 1.40 -2.83
C ALA A 22 10.29 2.89 -2.82
N SER A 23 11.27 3.31 -3.64
CA SER A 23 11.84 4.66 -3.54
C SER A 23 11.46 5.60 -4.68
N THR A 24 11.15 5.07 -5.87
CA THR A 24 11.07 5.91 -7.09
C THR A 24 9.80 5.72 -7.91
N VAL A 25 9.21 4.53 -7.93
CA VAL A 25 8.08 4.24 -8.82
C VAL A 25 6.78 4.65 -8.14
N SER A 26 6.17 5.75 -8.60
CA SER A 26 4.82 6.12 -8.18
C SER A 26 3.79 5.11 -8.69
N ARG A 27 2.75 4.84 -7.89
CA ARG A 27 1.61 3.97 -8.27
C ARG A 27 0.90 4.44 -9.55
N SER A 28 0.90 5.74 -9.84
CA SER A 28 0.27 6.30 -11.04
C SER A 28 1.06 6.03 -12.32
N GLU A 29 2.34 5.65 -12.22
CA GLU A 29 3.20 5.36 -13.37
C GLU A 29 3.00 3.92 -13.85
N THR A 30 1.77 3.59 -14.29
CA THR A 30 1.32 2.23 -14.61
C THR A 30 2.29 1.47 -15.51
N VAL A 31 2.80 2.12 -16.56
CA VAL A 31 3.73 1.48 -17.52
C VAL A 31 5.05 1.11 -16.86
N LEU A 32 5.65 2.04 -16.10
CA LEU A 32 6.90 1.80 -15.39
C LEU A 32 6.72 0.71 -14.32
N LEU A 33 5.64 0.81 -13.54
CA LEU A 33 5.30 -0.16 -12.50
C LEU A 33 5.17 -1.57 -13.09
N LEU A 34 4.38 -1.73 -14.16
CA LEU A 34 4.22 -3.03 -14.82
C LEU A 34 5.52 -3.55 -15.42
N SER A 35 6.36 -2.67 -15.95
CA SER A 35 7.65 -3.05 -16.55
C SER A 35 8.62 -3.58 -15.50
N VAL A 36 8.76 -2.86 -14.37
CA VAL A 36 9.62 -3.29 -13.25
C VAL A 36 9.10 -4.59 -12.65
N TYR A 37 7.78 -4.69 -12.43
CA TYR A 37 7.17 -5.89 -11.87
C TYR A 37 7.36 -7.13 -12.77
N SER A 38 7.15 -6.96 -14.08
CA SER A 38 7.37 -8.03 -15.05
C SER A 38 8.84 -8.44 -15.14
N GLY A 39 9.76 -7.47 -15.12
CA GLY A 39 11.20 -7.74 -15.10
C GLY A 39 11.65 -8.51 -13.86
N LEU A 40 11.18 -8.09 -12.68
CA LEU A 40 11.42 -8.79 -11.41
C LEU A 40 10.87 -10.22 -11.43
N PHE A 41 9.68 -10.43 -11.99
CA PHE A 41 9.10 -11.76 -12.16
C PHE A 41 9.97 -12.67 -13.03
N VAL A 42 10.47 -12.17 -14.16
CA VAL A 42 11.36 -12.92 -15.05
C VAL A 42 12.68 -13.27 -14.35
N LEU A 43 13.30 -12.32 -13.65
CA LEU A 43 14.52 -12.56 -12.87
C LEU A 43 14.30 -13.63 -11.80
N LEU A 44 13.20 -13.52 -11.04
CA LEU A 44 12.83 -14.47 -10.01
C LEU A 44 12.62 -15.87 -10.60
N TRP A 45 11.89 -15.97 -11.72
CA TRP A 45 11.65 -17.24 -12.41
C TRP A 45 12.95 -17.96 -12.80
N PHE A 46 13.88 -17.23 -13.44
CA PHE A 46 15.18 -17.81 -13.82
C PHE A 46 16.00 -18.23 -12.60
N TRP A 47 16.03 -17.42 -11.55
CA TRP A 47 16.77 -17.74 -10.34
C TRP A 47 16.19 -18.95 -9.60
N ILE A 48 14.87 -19.03 -9.48
CA ILE A 48 14.19 -20.14 -8.84
C ILE A 48 14.51 -21.45 -9.55
N LYS A 49 14.37 -21.46 -10.88
CA LYS A 49 14.56 -22.66 -11.71
C LYS A 49 16.00 -23.18 -11.67
N ALA A 50 16.99 -22.30 -11.60
CA ALA A 50 18.39 -22.67 -11.80
C ALA A 50 19.22 -22.79 -10.51
N TYR A 51 18.89 -22.04 -9.46
CA TYR A 51 19.83 -21.84 -8.34
C TYR A 51 19.20 -21.85 -6.94
N SER A 52 17.88 -21.72 -6.84
CA SER A 52 17.24 -21.49 -5.54
C SER A 52 17.09 -22.76 -4.69
N THR A 53 17.00 -22.54 -3.39
CA THR A 53 16.53 -23.51 -2.41
C THR A 53 15.39 -22.87 -1.63
N LEU A 54 14.56 -23.66 -0.94
CA LEU A 54 13.46 -23.12 -0.12
C LEU A 54 13.95 -22.06 0.88
N GLY A 55 15.06 -22.33 1.57
CA GLY A 55 15.67 -21.36 2.50
C GLY A 55 16.19 -20.10 1.81
N GLY A 56 16.75 -20.23 0.60
CA GLY A 56 17.18 -19.08 -0.20
C GLY A 56 16.02 -18.21 -0.66
N VAL A 57 14.93 -18.81 -1.13
CA VAL A 57 13.70 -18.09 -1.51
C VAL A 57 13.13 -17.35 -0.30
N LEU A 58 13.06 -18.03 0.85
CA LEU A 58 12.56 -17.42 2.09
C LEU A 58 13.43 -16.24 2.54
N LEU A 59 14.76 -16.39 2.52
CA LEU A 59 15.68 -15.30 2.85
C LEU A 59 15.53 -14.09 1.91
N VAL A 60 15.56 -14.33 0.59
CA VAL A 60 15.40 -13.24 -0.40
C VAL A 60 14.03 -12.59 -0.26
N GLY A 61 12.97 -13.37 -0.02
CA GLY A 61 11.62 -12.85 0.23
C GLY A 61 11.53 -11.96 1.46
N ILE A 62 12.16 -12.36 2.58
CA ILE A 62 12.24 -11.53 3.79
C ILE A 62 13.00 -10.23 3.51
N LEU A 63 14.15 -10.31 2.85
CA LEU A 63 14.94 -9.11 2.51
C LEU A 63 14.13 -8.16 1.60
N CYS A 64 13.46 -8.69 0.58
CA CYS A 64 12.55 -7.92 -0.28
C CYS A 64 11.41 -7.27 0.53
N ARG A 65 10.89 -7.96 1.56
CA ARG A 65 9.86 -7.39 2.45
C ARG A 65 10.40 -6.26 3.31
N LEU A 66 11.62 -6.41 3.83
CA LEU A 66 12.28 -5.41 4.67
C LEU A 66 12.63 -4.13 3.91
N VAL A 67 12.78 -4.17 2.59
CA VAL A 67 12.92 -2.96 1.76
C VAL A 67 11.75 -1.99 1.95
N PHE A 68 10.56 -2.50 2.28
CA PHE A 68 9.36 -1.69 2.53
C PHE A 68 9.12 -1.38 4.02
N PHE A 69 10.11 -1.60 4.91
CA PHE A 69 9.91 -1.46 6.36
C PHE A 69 9.41 -0.06 6.76
N ASP A 70 10.01 1.00 6.22
CA ASP A 70 9.62 2.39 6.46
C ASP A 70 8.63 2.92 5.42
N HIS A 71 8.12 2.06 4.53
CA HIS A 71 7.24 2.47 3.46
C HIS A 71 5.80 2.50 3.97
N LEU A 72 5.22 3.70 4.06
CA LEU A 72 3.80 3.84 4.34
C LEU A 72 3.04 3.20 3.16
N PRO A 73 2.20 2.18 3.38
CA PRO A 73 1.51 1.56 2.27
C PRO A 73 0.65 2.60 1.56
N GLU A 74 0.81 2.79 0.25
CA GLU A 74 -0.10 3.60 -0.58
C GLU A 74 -1.47 2.89 -0.80
N LEU A 75 -1.95 2.19 0.23
CA LEU A 75 -3.21 1.45 0.26
C LEU A 75 -4.37 2.42 0.46
N SER A 76 -4.63 3.18 -0.61
CA SER A 76 -5.71 4.16 -0.71
C SER A 76 -5.66 5.26 0.34
N GLN A 77 -6.26 6.42 0.04
CA GLN A 77 -6.51 7.45 1.06
C GLN A 77 -7.75 7.11 1.90
N ASP A 78 -8.40 5.99 1.58
CA ASP A 78 -9.67 5.58 2.15
C ASP A 78 -9.59 5.21 3.63
N PHE A 79 -8.41 4.84 4.15
CA PHE A 79 -8.26 4.57 5.59
C PHE A 79 -8.63 5.80 6.45
N TYR A 80 -8.35 7.01 5.97
CA TYR A 80 -8.79 8.24 6.65
C TYR A 80 -10.31 8.37 6.67
N ARG A 81 -10.98 7.94 5.59
CA ARG A 81 -12.44 7.92 5.51
C ARG A 81 -13.05 6.86 6.43
N TYR A 82 -12.44 5.67 6.53
CA TYR A 82 -12.88 4.65 7.49
C TYR A 82 -12.83 5.15 8.92
N LEU A 83 -11.70 5.75 9.34
CA LEU A 83 -11.56 6.32 10.68
C LEU A 83 -12.56 7.46 10.93
N TRP A 84 -12.74 8.34 9.93
CA TRP A 84 -13.73 9.42 10.01
C TRP A 84 -15.14 8.88 10.22
N ASP A 85 -15.56 7.89 9.42
CA ASP A 85 -16.90 7.34 9.53
C ASP A 85 -17.10 6.61 10.87
N GLY A 86 -16.07 5.95 11.39
CA GLY A 86 -16.07 5.35 12.72
C GLY A 86 -16.32 6.39 13.82
N GLN A 87 -15.62 7.53 13.77
CA GLN A 87 -15.82 8.63 14.72
C GLN A 87 -17.24 9.19 14.64
N LEU A 88 -17.80 9.35 13.44
CA LEU A 88 -19.20 9.78 13.27
C LEU A 88 -20.18 8.82 13.94
N GLN A 89 -19.99 7.51 13.76
CA GLN A 89 -20.86 6.51 14.39
C GLN A 89 -20.75 6.55 15.92
N LEU A 90 -19.55 6.75 16.48
CA LEU A 90 -19.36 6.88 17.94
C LEU A 90 -20.11 8.06 18.55
N ILE A 91 -20.31 9.14 17.78
CA ILE A 91 -21.10 10.31 18.21
C ILE A 91 -22.56 10.26 17.73
N GLY A 92 -23.01 9.12 17.20
CA GLY A 92 -24.40 8.88 16.81
C GLY A 92 -24.81 9.46 15.45
N ILE A 93 -23.85 9.88 14.63
CA ILE A 93 -24.10 10.40 13.28
C ILE A 93 -23.98 9.27 12.26
N ASN A 94 -24.96 9.17 11.38
CA ASN A 94 -24.97 8.18 10.31
C ASN A 94 -24.16 8.67 9.08
N PRO A 95 -23.00 8.05 8.76
CA PRO A 95 -22.12 8.49 7.67
C PRO A 95 -22.68 8.26 6.25
N TYR A 96 -23.82 7.57 6.13
CA TYR A 96 -24.53 7.37 4.85
C TYR A 96 -25.50 8.50 4.54
N LEU A 97 -25.80 9.37 5.51
CA LEU A 97 -26.75 10.49 5.34
C LEU A 97 -26.05 11.82 5.08
N HIS A 98 -24.75 11.90 5.33
CA HIS A 98 -23.98 13.13 5.26
C HIS A 98 -22.58 12.88 4.69
N THR A 99 -22.07 13.85 3.96
CA THR A 99 -20.70 13.87 3.44
C THR A 99 -19.75 14.57 4.43
N PRO A 100 -18.44 14.27 4.40
CA PRO A 100 -17.44 15.02 5.18
C PRO A 100 -17.47 16.52 4.92
N ASN A 101 -17.68 16.95 3.68
CA ASN A 101 -17.79 18.37 3.33
C ASN A 101 -18.92 19.09 4.07
N GLU A 102 -20.04 18.41 4.31
CA GLU A 102 -21.18 18.96 5.05
C GLU A 102 -20.93 19.00 6.56
N LEU A 103 -20.11 18.07 7.06
CA LEU A 103 -19.94 17.84 8.50
C LEU A 103 -18.71 18.51 9.08
N ILE A 104 -17.65 18.80 8.30
CA ILE A 104 -16.35 19.26 8.82
C ILE A 104 -16.42 20.53 9.69
N SER A 105 -17.40 21.40 9.46
CA SER A 105 -17.61 22.62 10.27
C SER A 105 -18.57 22.43 11.44
N VAL A 106 -19.21 21.26 11.55
CA VAL A 106 -20.31 20.98 12.49
C VAL A 106 -19.92 19.92 13.52
N VAL A 107 -19.12 18.92 13.12
CA VAL A 107 -18.70 17.81 13.99
C VAL A 107 -17.35 18.10 14.63
N GLY A 108 -17.14 17.59 15.84
CA GLY A 108 -15.88 17.71 16.56
C GLY A 108 -15.49 16.39 17.21
N PHE A 109 -14.35 15.84 16.80
CA PHE A 109 -13.69 14.68 17.40
C PHE A 109 -12.17 14.76 17.13
N PRO A 110 -11.33 14.01 17.88
CA PRO A 110 -9.88 14.02 17.68
C PRO A 110 -9.49 13.79 16.22
N ASP A 111 -8.54 14.56 15.72
CA ASP A 111 -7.99 14.45 14.37
C ASP A 111 -8.98 14.67 13.21
N ALA A 112 -10.19 15.19 13.46
CA ALA A 112 -11.20 15.43 12.41
C ALA A 112 -10.62 16.17 11.19
N MET A 113 -9.91 17.28 11.41
CA MET A 113 -9.29 18.04 10.32
C MET A 113 -8.23 17.23 9.57
N LEU A 114 -7.40 16.47 10.28
CA LEU A 114 -6.37 15.62 9.68
C LEU A 114 -7.02 14.55 8.78
N LEU A 115 -8.04 13.85 9.29
CA LEU A 115 -8.74 12.82 8.55
C LEU A 115 -9.43 13.40 7.30
N TYR A 116 -10.06 14.57 7.43
CA TYR A 116 -10.68 15.30 6.33
C TYR A 116 -9.68 15.74 5.26
N GLU A 117 -8.57 16.35 5.64
CA GLU A 117 -7.54 16.79 4.70
C GLU A 117 -6.90 15.62 3.96
N LYS A 118 -6.73 14.48 4.65
CA LYS A 118 -5.99 13.33 4.12
C LYS A 118 -6.82 12.33 3.33
N MET A 119 -8.15 12.26 3.53
CA MET A 119 -9.04 11.38 2.75
C MET A 119 -9.21 11.80 1.28
N GLY A 120 -8.85 13.05 0.96
CA GLY A 120 -8.92 13.60 -0.39
C GLY A 120 -10.33 14.04 -0.81
N SER A 121 -10.39 14.88 -1.84
CA SER A 121 -11.64 15.53 -2.29
C SER A 121 -12.70 14.55 -2.80
N LEU A 122 -12.27 13.45 -3.43
CA LEU A 122 -13.19 12.42 -3.92
C LEU A 122 -13.95 11.78 -2.76
N SER A 123 -13.24 11.43 -1.67
CA SER A 123 -13.86 10.80 -0.51
C SER A 123 -14.69 11.80 0.29
N ALA A 124 -14.17 13.02 0.48
CA ALA A 124 -14.83 14.08 1.22
C ALA A 124 -16.13 14.59 0.58
N GLY A 125 -16.23 14.51 -0.75
CA GLY A 125 -17.41 14.94 -1.51
C GLY A 125 -18.50 13.88 -1.70
N ASN A 126 -18.33 12.66 -1.19
CA ASN A 126 -19.28 11.56 -1.40
C ASN A 126 -19.74 10.92 -0.09
N PHE A 127 -20.95 10.38 -0.11
CA PHE A 127 -21.49 9.57 1.00
C PHE A 127 -20.62 8.33 1.22
N SER A 128 -20.66 7.78 2.45
CA SER A 128 -19.90 6.56 2.74
C SER A 128 -20.34 5.43 1.82
N ASN A 129 -19.37 4.83 1.12
CA ASN A 129 -19.55 3.65 0.27
C ASN A 129 -19.09 2.36 0.96
N TYR A 130 -18.66 2.45 2.22
CA TYR A 130 -18.15 1.31 2.98
C TYR A 130 -19.27 0.60 3.72
N PRO A 131 -19.25 -0.74 3.86
CA PRO A 131 -20.27 -1.46 4.63
C PRO A 131 -20.23 -1.06 6.11
N PRO A 132 -21.35 -0.97 6.84
CA PRO A 132 -21.35 -0.60 8.26
C PRO A 132 -20.42 -1.49 9.09
N ALA A 133 -20.36 -2.78 8.74
CA ALA A 133 -19.52 -3.76 9.41
C ALA A 133 -18.01 -3.50 9.27
N SER A 134 -17.58 -2.78 8.22
CA SER A 134 -16.16 -2.46 8.02
C SER A 134 -15.59 -1.59 9.14
N GLN A 135 -16.44 -0.86 9.86
CA GLN A 135 -16.05 0.02 10.96
C GLN A 135 -15.80 -0.70 12.29
N PHE A 136 -16.07 -1.99 12.38
CA PHE A 136 -15.64 -2.79 13.54
C PHE A 136 -14.17 -3.23 13.44
N LEU A 137 -13.56 -3.08 12.25
CA LEU A 137 -12.19 -3.52 11.96
C LEU A 137 -11.17 -2.38 11.99
N PHE A 138 -11.62 -1.13 11.99
CA PHE A 138 -10.83 0.10 11.99
C PHE A 138 -11.23 0.99 13.17
#